data_AF-A0A9D9DNR5-F1
#
_entry.id   AF-A0A9D9DNR5-F1
#
_cell.length_a   1.000
_cell.length_b   1.000
_cell.length_c   1.000
_cell.angle_alpha   90.00
_cell.angle_beta   90.00
_cell.angle_gamma   90.00
#
_symmetry.space_group_name_H-M   'P 1'
#
loop_
_entity.id
_entity.type
_entity.pdbx_description
1 polymer ?
#
loop_
_entity_poly.entity_id
_entity_poly.type
_entity_poly.pdbx_seq_one_letter_code
_entity_poly.pdbx_strand_id
1 'polypeptide(L)'
;MKTQRIDTPSFGTLHPSQDMSKSLYKAIKNSPVIKSFGDSFNGTISCEPFFSSRNPNKIKYALRVSDLEPLKFLEKLKNKFKFPQNKIDTMLLKTEAVNEEEFAAAIQKEPADSLFKIYNRKK
;
A
#
# COMPACT_ATOMS: atom_id res chain seq x y z
N MET A 1 14.62 -36.04 -2.30
CA MET A 1 13.86 -35.03 -3.06
C MET A 1 13.54 -33.88 -2.11
N LYS A 2 14.00 -32.66 -2.41
CA LYS A 2 13.83 -31.49 -1.52
C LYS A 2 12.38 -30.99 -1.64
N THR A 3 11.64 -31.06 -0.54
CA THR A 3 10.29 -30.50 -0.42
C THR A 3 10.38 -28.99 -0.63
N GLN A 4 9.98 -28.52 -1.82
CA GLN A 4 9.72 -27.10 -2.05
C GLN A 4 8.52 -26.75 -1.18
N ARG A 5 8.77 -26.05 -0.07
CA ARG A 5 7.72 -25.35 0.67
C ARG A 5 7.18 -24.32 -0.31
N ILE A 6 6.02 -24.61 -0.86
CA ILE A 6 5.19 -23.61 -1.52
C ILE A 6 4.85 -22.65 -0.39
N ASP A 7 5.48 -21.47 -0.38
CA ASP A 7 5.07 -20.35 0.48
C ASP A 7 3.58 -20.14 0.21
N THR A 8 2.75 -20.62 1.14
CA THR A 8 1.31 -20.35 1.15
C THR A 8 1.13 -18.85 0.98
N PRO A 9 0.39 -18.37 -0.04
CA PRO A 9 0.07 -16.96 -0.13
C PRO A 9 -0.74 -16.61 1.12
N SER A 10 -0.13 -15.88 2.04
CA SER A 10 -0.83 -15.34 3.20
C SER A 10 -2.03 -14.56 2.69
N PHE A 11 -3.19 -14.85 3.27
CA PHE A 11 -4.42 -14.10 3.00
C PHE A 11 -4.13 -12.60 3.09
N GLY A 12 -4.43 -11.86 2.01
CA GLY A 12 -4.21 -10.42 1.96
C GLY A 12 -2.77 -10.03 1.70
N THR A 13 -2.30 -10.15 0.46
CA THR A 13 -0.90 -9.79 0.13
C THR A 13 -0.88 -8.62 -0.84
N LEU A 14 -0.37 -7.48 -0.36
CA LEU A 14 0.06 -6.40 -1.22
C LEU A 14 1.35 -6.81 -1.93
N HIS A 15 1.32 -6.93 -3.25
CA HIS A 15 2.46 -7.35 -4.06
C HIS A 15 3.20 -6.15 -4.64
N PRO A 16 4.52 -6.20 -4.83
CA PRO A 16 5.25 -5.12 -5.49
C PRO A 16 4.93 -5.08 -6.99
N SER A 17 4.85 -3.88 -7.56
CA SER A 17 4.86 -3.66 -9.01
C SER A 17 6.19 -4.09 -9.62
N GLN A 18 6.20 -4.35 -10.93
CA GLN A 18 7.42 -4.73 -11.66
C GLN A 18 8.55 -3.68 -11.57
N ASP A 19 8.21 -2.40 -11.53
CA ASP A 19 9.16 -1.28 -11.39
C ASP A 19 9.67 -1.06 -9.95
N MET A 20 9.11 -1.74 -8.95
CA MET A 20 9.51 -1.54 -7.56
C MET A 20 10.71 -2.42 -7.21
N SER A 21 11.76 -1.81 -6.64
CA SER A 21 12.92 -2.54 -6.15
C SER A 21 12.54 -3.57 -5.09
N LYS A 22 13.03 -4.81 -5.23
CA LYS A 22 12.80 -5.89 -4.26
C LYS A 22 13.33 -5.54 -2.86
N SER A 23 14.43 -4.78 -2.80
CA SER A 23 15.01 -4.29 -1.54
C SER A 23 14.07 -3.29 -0.86
N LEU A 24 13.51 -2.37 -1.63
CA LEU A 24 12.54 -1.38 -1.13
C LEU A 24 11.27 -2.07 -0.62
N TYR A 25 10.72 -3.00 -1.39
CA TYR A 25 9.55 -3.78 -0.99
C TYR A 25 9.80 -4.55 0.32
N LYS A 26 10.95 -5.21 0.46
CA LYS A 26 11.31 -5.92 1.70
C LYS A 26 11.42 -4.97 2.90
N ALA A 27 11.88 -3.74 2.69
CA ALA A 27 12.00 -2.74 3.74
C ALA A 27 10.64 -2.22 4.22
N ILE A 28 9.67 -2.08 3.32
CA ILE A 28 8.34 -1.52 3.65
C ILE A 28 7.25 -2.56 3.90
N LYS A 29 7.37 -3.80 3.38
CA LYS A 29 6.32 -4.84 3.55
C LYS A 29 5.99 -5.14 5.02
N ASN A 30 6.95 -4.88 5.90
CA ASN A 30 6.81 -5.13 7.33
C ASN A 30 6.27 -3.92 8.10
N SER A 31 6.04 -2.78 7.45
CA SER A 31 5.53 -1.59 8.12
C SER A 31 4.10 -1.83 8.63
N PRO A 32 3.71 -1.17 9.73
CA PRO A 32 2.38 -1.33 10.30
C PRO A 32 1.27 -0.95 9.30
N VAL A 33 1.49 0.08 8.48
CA VAL A 33 0.53 0.53 7.46
C VAL A 33 0.34 -0.49 6.33
N ILE A 34 1.42 -1.11 5.83
CA ILE A 34 1.34 -2.08 4.75
C ILE A 34 0.75 -3.40 5.24
N LYS A 35 1.18 -3.87 6.42
CA LYS A 35 0.61 -5.09 7.03
C LYS A 35 -0.88 -4.95 7.28
N SER A 36 -1.28 -3.93 8.05
CA SER A 36 -2.67 -3.75 8.44
C SER A 36 -3.59 -3.57 7.24
N PHE A 37 -3.13 -2.89 6.19
CA PHE A 37 -3.92 -2.73 4.97
C PHE A 37 -3.95 -4.01 4.13
N GLY A 38 -2.82 -4.72 4.04
CA GLY A 38 -2.72 -6.03 3.37
C GLY A 38 -3.63 -7.09 3.97
N ASP A 39 -3.77 -7.13 5.30
CA ASP A 39 -4.71 -8.03 6.00
C ASP A 39 -6.18 -7.87 5.55
N SER A 40 -6.51 -6.75 4.91
CA SER A 40 -7.87 -6.39 4.49
C SER A 40 -8.05 -6.35 2.96
N PHE A 41 -6.98 -6.08 2.22
CA PHE A 41 -7.02 -5.84 0.79
C PHE A 41 -5.87 -6.52 0.07
N ASN A 42 -6.17 -7.10 -1.09
CA ASN A 42 -5.17 -7.40 -2.10
C ASN A 42 -4.93 -6.17 -2.97
N GLY A 43 -3.74 -6.09 -3.54
CA GLY A 43 -3.43 -5.07 -4.52
C GLY A 43 -1.94 -5.00 -4.84
N THR A 44 -1.60 -4.09 -5.73
CA THR A 44 -0.24 -3.84 -6.19
C THR A 44 0.30 -2.55 -5.59
N ILE A 45 1.43 -2.62 -4.90
CA ILE A 45 2.14 -1.45 -4.39
C ILE A 45 3.31 -1.07 -5.30
N SER A 46 3.44 0.23 -5.53
CA SER A 46 4.48 0.82 -6.37
C SER A 46 5.01 2.08 -5.69
N CYS A 47 6.26 2.42 -5.99
CA CYS A 47 6.88 3.66 -5.57
C CYS A 47 6.86 4.61 -6.76
N GLU A 48 6.15 5.73 -6.65
CA GLU A 48 6.05 6.71 -7.73
C GLU A 48 6.64 8.06 -7.32
N PRO A 49 7.50 8.65 -8.16
CA PRO A 49 7.92 10.02 -7.98
C PRO A 49 6.77 10.99 -8.29
N PHE A 50 6.63 12.02 -7.46
CA PHE A 50 5.69 13.12 -7.70
C PHE A 50 6.36 14.47 -7.38
N PHE A 51 5.95 15.51 -8.10
CA PHE A 51 6.42 16.86 -7.85
C PHE A 51 5.75 17.44 -6.60
N SER A 52 6.55 17.99 -5.69
CA SER A 52 6.00 18.63 -4.51
C SER A 52 5.23 19.90 -4.89
N SER A 53 3.97 20.01 -4.45
CA SER A 53 3.17 21.22 -4.67
C SER A 53 3.76 22.47 -4.02
N ARG A 54 4.63 22.31 -3.00
CA ARG A 54 5.34 23.43 -2.34
C ARG A 54 6.64 23.80 -3.06
N ASN A 55 7.28 22.87 -3.75
CA ASN A 55 8.58 23.06 -4.40
C ASN A 55 8.63 22.21 -5.69
N PRO A 56 8.29 22.79 -6.86
CA PRO A 56 8.19 22.04 -8.11
C PRO A 56 9.53 21.46 -8.59
N ASN A 57 10.66 21.98 -8.11
CA ASN A 57 12.00 21.45 -8.42
C ASN A 57 12.42 20.25 -7.54
N LYS A 58 11.58 19.84 -6.58
CA LYS A 58 11.87 18.69 -5.70
C LYS A 58 10.92 17.54 -6.02
N ILE A 59 11.52 16.45 -6.49
CA ILE A 59 10.84 15.16 -6.65
C ILE A 59 10.75 14.50 -5.28
N LYS A 60 9.55 14.07 -4.92
CA LYS A 60 9.25 13.30 -3.70
C LYS A 60 8.67 11.95 -4.08
N TYR A 61 8.71 10.99 -3.16
CA TYR A 61 8.18 9.64 -3.40
C TYR A 61 6.82 9.43 -2.73
N ALA A 62 5.91 8.80 -3.46
CA ALA A 62 4.61 8.37 -2.96
C ALA A 62 4.48 6.84 -3.08
N LEU A 63 3.82 6.25 -2.10
CA LEU A 63 3.37 4.87 -2.20
C LEU A 63 2.06 4.85 -2.96
N ARG A 64 2.07 4.30 -4.17
CA ARG A 64 0.86 4.05 -4.95
C ARG A 64 0.39 2.62 -4.68
N VAL A 65 -0.87 2.47 -4.32
CA VAL A 65 -1.55 1.18 -4.20
C VAL A 65 -2.63 1.12 -5.26
N SER A 66 -2.54 0.18 -6.18
CA SER A 66 -3.47 0.00 -7.29
C SER A 66 -4.08 -1.40 -7.29
N ASP A 67 -5.11 -1.61 -8.10
CA ASP A 67 -5.76 -2.93 -8.25
C ASP A 67 -6.30 -3.45 -6.92
N LEU A 68 -7.01 -2.57 -6.21
CA LEU A 68 -7.46 -2.80 -4.85
C LEU A 68 -8.65 -3.75 -4.82
N GLU A 69 -8.41 -4.98 -4.38
CA GLU A 69 -9.44 -5.98 -4.22
C GLU A 69 -9.67 -6.26 -2.72
N PRO A 70 -10.89 -6.00 -2.19
CA PRO A 70 -11.21 -6.37 -0.82
C PRO A 70 -11.16 -7.88 -0.67
N LEU A 71 -10.61 -8.38 0.44
CA LEU A 71 -10.72 -9.81 0.74
C LEU A 71 -12.19 -10.18 0.99
N LYS A 72 -12.63 -11.33 0.49
CA LYS A 72 -14.03 -11.82 0.57
C LYS A 72 -14.61 -11.84 1.99
N PHE A 73 -13.77 -11.89 3.02
CA PHE A 73 -14.21 -11.78 4.42
C PHE A 73 -14.74 -10.39 4.76
N LEU A 74 -14.16 -9.34 4.17
CA LEU A 74 -14.61 -7.95 4.32
C LEU A 74 -15.81 -7.63 3.44
N GLU A 75 -16.07 -8.34 2.34
CA GLU A 75 -17.34 -8.18 1.59
C GLU A 75 -18.56 -8.45 2.48
N LYS A 76 -18.45 -9.38 3.44
CA LYS A 76 -19.51 -9.60 4.44
C LYS A 76 -19.65 -8.44 5.43
N LEU A 77 -18.55 -7.74 5.76
CA LEU A 77 -18.58 -6.52 6.58
C LEU A 77 -18.96 -5.26 5.79
N LYS A 78 -18.75 -5.22 4.47
CA LYS A 78 -19.24 -4.16 3.55
C LYS A 78 -20.75 -4.03 3.54
N ASN A 79 -21.48 -5.11 3.82
CA ASN A 79 -22.93 -5.06 3.99
C ASN A 79 -23.37 -4.46 5.34
N LYS A 80 -22.51 -4.46 6.37
CA LYS A 80 -22.82 -3.93 7.72
C LYS A 80 -22.28 -2.53 7.97
N PHE A 81 -21.06 -2.26 7.52
CA PHE A 81 -20.47 -0.93 7.55
C PHE A 81 -20.66 -0.32 6.17
N LYS A 82 -21.27 0.87 6.11
CA LYS A 82 -21.48 1.66 4.88
C LYS A 82 -20.15 2.07 4.24
N PHE A 83 -19.34 1.11 3.81
CA PHE A 83 -18.15 1.36 3.02
C PHE A 83 -18.59 2.04 1.73
N PRO A 84 -17.95 3.15 1.33
CA PRO A 84 -18.32 3.85 0.11
C PRO A 84 -18.28 2.86 -1.08
N GLN A 85 -19.37 2.79 -1.83
CA GLN A 85 -19.50 1.96 -3.03
C GLN A 85 -18.57 2.40 -4.17
N ASN A 86 -17.92 3.56 -4.02
CA ASN A 86 -16.90 4.03 -4.95
C ASN A 86 -15.67 3.14 -4.76
N LYS A 87 -15.52 2.14 -5.63
CA LYS A 87 -14.29 1.38 -5.79
C LYS A 87 -13.18 2.39 -6.06
N ILE A 88 -12.34 2.64 -5.06
CA ILE A 88 -11.09 3.36 -5.28
C ILE A 88 -10.13 2.33 -5.85
N ASP A 89 -9.95 2.34 -7.17
CA ASP A 89 -9.03 1.42 -7.86
C ASP A 89 -7.55 1.79 -7.64
N THR A 90 -7.28 3.03 -7.22
CA THR A 90 -5.91 3.51 -6.96
C THR A 90 -5.87 4.52 -5.83
N MET A 91 -4.89 4.36 -4.94
CA MET A 91 -4.58 5.24 -3.82
C MET A 91 -3.13 5.69 -3.87
N LEU A 92 -2.87 6.89 -3.34
CA LEU A 92 -1.54 7.48 -3.25
C LEU A 92 -1.32 7.99 -1.83
N LEU A 93 -0.36 7.37 -1.13
CA LEU A 93 0.16 7.86 0.14
C LEU A 93 1.43 8.67 -0.13
N LYS A 94 1.27 10.00 -0.15
CA LYS A 94 2.36 10.94 -0.41
C LYS A 94 3.26 11.05 0.80
N THR A 95 4.57 10.93 0.59
CA THR A 95 5.57 11.13 1.65
C THR A 95 6.41 12.38 1.38
N GLU A 96 7.20 12.81 2.36
CA GLU A 96 8.18 13.88 2.17
C GLU A 96 9.55 13.41 1.67
N ALA A 97 9.72 12.09 1.48
CA ALA A 97 10.99 11.49 1.12
C ALA A 97 11.46 11.89 -0.28
N VAL A 98 12.77 12.14 -0.41
CA VAL A 98 13.42 12.52 -1.68
C VAL A 98 14.35 11.42 -2.23
N ASN A 99 14.46 10.29 -1.53
CA ASN A 99 15.17 9.08 -1.97
C ASN A 99 14.45 7.81 -1.44
N GLU A 100 14.88 6.63 -1.89
CA GLU A 100 14.26 5.36 -1.51
C GLU A 100 14.44 5.00 -0.02
N GLU A 101 15.56 5.38 0.61
CA GLU A 101 15.84 5.08 2.02
C GLU A 101 14.95 5.88 2.96
N GLU A 102 14.83 7.19 2.72
CA GLU A 102 13.91 8.07 3.42
C GLU A 102 12.46 7.67 3.16
N PHE A 103 12.15 7.18 1.97
CA PHE A 103 10.82 6.68 1.64
C PHE A 103 10.50 5.44 2.48
N ALA A 104 11.41 4.47 2.56
CA ALA A 104 11.22 3.30 3.40
C ALA A 104 11.01 3.68 4.88
N ALA A 105 11.84 4.59 5.39
CA ALA A 105 11.72 5.10 6.76
C ALA A 105 10.40 5.85 7.00
N ALA A 106 9.95 6.65 6.03
CA ALA A 106 8.67 7.36 6.11
C ALA A 106 7.51 6.36 6.19
N ILE A 107 7.48 5.35 5.30
CA ILE A 107 6.43 4.32 5.29
C ILE A 107 6.44 3.47 6.56
N GLN A 108 7.61 3.24 7.17
CA GLN A 108 7.68 2.55 8.47
C GLN A 108 7.10 3.37 9.63
N LYS A 109 7.19 4.71 9.56
CA LYS A 109 6.65 5.62 10.57
C LYS A 109 5.16 5.92 10.38
N GLU A 110 4.62 5.64 9.20
CA GLU A 110 3.21 5.86 8.91
C GLU A 110 2.31 4.99 9.80
N PRO A 111 1.23 5.57 10.36
CA PRO A 111 0.30 4.82 11.20
C PRO A 111 -0.45 3.76 10.40
N ALA A 112 -0.84 2.68 11.09
CA ALA A 112 -1.52 1.52 10.48
C ALA A 112 -2.77 1.90 9.67
N ASP A 113 -3.49 2.92 10.14
CA ASP A 113 -4.72 3.43 9.57
C ASP A 113 -4.55 4.43 8.41
N SER A 114 -3.33 4.85 8.05
CA SER A 114 -3.10 5.83 6.98
C SER A 114 -3.70 5.43 5.64
N LEU A 115 -3.48 4.20 5.18
CA LEU A 115 -4.05 3.71 3.92
C LEU A 115 -5.58 3.56 4.01
N PHE A 116 -6.11 3.12 5.16
CA PHE A 116 -7.55 3.05 5.38
C PHE A 116 -8.21 4.43 5.38
N LYS A 117 -7.55 5.45 5.92
CA LYS A 117 -8.03 6.84 5.87
C LYS A 117 -8.11 7.35 4.44
N ILE A 118 -7.13 7.04 3.60
CA ILE A 118 -7.14 7.40 2.17
C ILE A 118 -8.26 6.63 1.46
N TYR A 119 -8.39 5.32 1.72
CA TYR A 119 -9.41 4.46 1.13
C TYR A 119 -10.84 4.88 1.50
N ASN A 120 -11.06 5.29 2.76
CA ASN A 120 -12.38 5.69 3.25
C ASN A 120 -12.68 7.18 3.07
N ARG A 121 -11.74 7.96 2.52
CA ARG A 121 -11.95 9.39 2.27
C ARG A 121 -13.00 9.52 1.19
N LYS A 122 -14.22 9.91 1.57
CA LYS A 122 -15.28 10.29 0.64
C LYS A 122 -14.74 11.40 -0.27
N LYS A 123 -14.79 11.18 -1.59
CA LYS A 123 -14.83 12.27 -2.56
C LYS A 123 -16.18 12.96 -2.46
#